data_AF-A0A844HE78-F1
#
_entry.id   AF-A0A844HE78-F1
#
_cell.length_a   1.000
_cell.length_b   1.000
_cell.length_c   1.000
_cell.angle_alpha   90.00
_cell.angle_beta   90.00
_cell.angle_gamma   90.00
#
_symmetry.space_group_name_H-M   'P 1'
#
loop_
_entity.id
_entity.type
_entity.pdbx_description
1 polymer ?
#
loop_
_entity_poly.entity_id
_entity_poly.type
_entity_poly.pdbx_seq_one_letter_code
_entity_poly.pdbx_strand_id
1 'polypeptide(L)'
;MELIDADWIKHRLTGKRGELTELARAVGVKPDVISKILKGERRVQPGEMALIVAFFRPPSKAAPDPLEQRLLDRIQELTDEERALLLGAADGLIAHRQVAKR
;
A
#
# COMPACT_ATOMS: atom_id res chain seq x y z
N MET A 1 3.92 3.82 16.94
CA MET A 1 3.06 4.85 16.32
C MET A 1 3.94 5.55 15.29
N GLU A 2 3.62 5.42 14.00
CA GLU A 2 4.45 5.94 12.91
C GLU A 2 4.28 7.47 12.82
N LEU A 3 5.37 8.23 12.83
CA LEU A 3 5.33 9.69 12.75
C LEU A 3 5.25 10.08 11.26
N ILE A 4 4.12 10.67 10.84
CA ILE A 4 3.95 11.15 9.46
C ILE A 4 4.49 12.59 9.39
N ASP A 5 5.74 12.72 8.98
CA ASP A 5 6.44 13.98 8.88
C ASP A 5 7.01 14.23 7.47
N ALA A 6 7.79 15.31 7.33
CA ALA A 6 8.42 15.70 6.07
C ALA A 6 9.28 14.57 5.48
N ASP A 7 10.04 13.88 6.32
CA ASP A 7 10.98 12.85 5.89
C ASP A 7 10.23 11.57 5.52
N TRP A 8 9.19 11.21 6.26
CA TRP A 8 8.29 10.12 5.89
C TRP A 8 7.70 10.31 4.48
N ILE A 9 7.24 11.53 4.16
CA ILE A 9 6.68 11.85 2.84
C ILE A 9 7.78 11.80 1.77
N LYS A 10 8.95 12.40 2.02
CA LYS A 10 10.08 12.40 1.06
C LYS A 10 10.52 11.00 0.66
N HIS A 11 10.61 10.07 1.62
CA HIS A 11 11.02 8.69 1.36
C HIS A 11 10.02 7.93 0.48
N ARG A 12 8.77 8.40 0.38
CA ARG A 12 7.70 7.76 -0.39
C ARG A 12 7.40 8.45 -1.72
N LEU A 13 7.90 9.66 -1.92
CA LEU A 13 7.81 10.35 -3.21
C LEU A 13 8.77 9.69 -4.21
N THR A 14 8.29 9.46 -5.42
CA THR A 14 9.07 8.88 -6.52
C THR A 14 9.83 9.93 -7.34
N GLY A 15 9.55 11.22 -7.10
CA GLY A 15 10.15 12.33 -7.83
C GLY A 15 9.50 12.55 -9.21
N LYS A 16 8.34 11.94 -9.46
CA LYS A 16 7.60 12.12 -10.71
C LYS A 16 7.07 13.54 -10.81
N ARG A 17 7.18 14.14 -12.00
CA ARG A 17 6.62 15.46 -12.27
C ARG A 17 5.10 15.42 -12.06
N GLY A 18 4.59 16.25 -11.15
CA GLY A 18 3.17 16.35 -10.82
C GLY A 18 2.74 15.60 -9.56
N GLU A 19 3.58 14.71 -9.03
CA GLU A 19 3.26 13.88 -7.84
C GLU A 19 2.93 14.72 -6.59
N LEU A 20 3.61 15.86 -6.41
CA LEU A 20 3.30 16.80 -5.33
C LEU A 20 1.93 17.47 -5.49
N THR A 21 1.54 17.77 -6.72
CA THR A 21 0.23 18.35 -7.02
C THR A 21 -0.87 17.33 -6.80
N GLU A 22 -0.63 16.07 -7.15
CA GLU A 22 -1.54 14.96 -6.89
C GLU A 22 -1.71 14.69 -5.39
N LEU A 23 -0.60 14.67 -4.64
CA LEU A 23 -0.63 14.56 -3.18
C LEU A 23 -1.41 15.72 -2.55
N ALA A 24 -1.15 16.95 -2.99
CA ALA A 24 -1.88 18.13 -2.49
C ALA A 24 -3.39 18.02 -2.77
N ARG A 25 -3.75 17.57 -3.98
CA ARG A 25 -5.15 17.34 -4.37
C ARG A 25 -5.81 16.24 -3.53
N ALA A 26 -5.12 15.13 -3.27
CA ALA A 26 -5.64 14.02 -2.47
C ALA A 26 -5.85 14.41 -1.00
N VAL A 27 -5.00 15.29 -0.47
CA VAL A 27 -5.11 15.81 0.90
C VAL A 27 -6.08 16.99 1.01
N GLY A 28 -6.51 17.57 -0.13
CA GLY A 28 -7.44 18.70 -0.15
C GLY A 28 -6.78 20.05 0.19
N VAL A 29 -5.48 20.18 -0.03
CA VAL A 29 -4.69 21.38 0.29
C VAL A 29 -4.04 21.99 -0.96
N LYS A 30 -3.54 23.21 -0.85
CA LYS A 30 -2.75 23.84 -1.93
C LYS A 30 -1.37 23.19 -2.03
N PRO A 31 -0.76 23.08 -3.23
CA PRO A 31 0.60 22.54 -3.39
C PRO A 31 1.68 23.24 -2.55
N ASP A 32 1.50 24.53 -2.25
CA ASP A 32 2.36 25.30 -1.35
C ASP A 32 2.38 24.71 0.07
N VAL A 33 1.25 24.19 0.56
CA VAL A 33 1.15 23.58 1.91
C VAL A 33 2.02 22.32 1.99
N ILE A 34 1.95 21.45 0.99
CA ILE A 34 2.79 20.26 0.90
C ILE A 34 4.27 20.66 0.77
N SER A 35 4.58 21.68 -0.03
CA SER A 35 5.94 22.19 -0.16
C SER A 35 6.51 22.69 1.17
N LYS A 36 5.72 23.40 1.97
CA LYS A 36 6.09 23.85 3.32
C LYS A 36 6.29 22.69 4.30
N ILE A 37 5.47 21.63 4.20
CA ILE A 37 5.69 20.41 4.97
C ILE A 37 7.04 19.79 4.63
N LEU A 38 7.33 19.60 3.34
CA LEU A 38 8.58 18.97 2.91
C LEU A 38 9.83 19.77 3.28
N LYS A 39 9.73 21.10 3.36
CA LYS A 39 10.80 21.98 3.83
C LYS A 39 10.94 22.01 5.36
N GLY A 40 10.01 21.41 6.10
CA GLY A 40 9.97 21.47 7.57
C GLY A 40 9.43 22.79 8.12
N GLU A 41 8.96 23.70 7.26
CA GLU A 41 8.37 24.99 7.64
C GLU A 41 6.98 24.83 8.27
N ARG A 42 6.32 23.68 8.02
CA ARG A 42 4.99 23.35 8.56
C ARG A 42 4.92 21.89 8.98
N ARG A 43 4.23 21.62 10.08
CA ARG A 43 3.90 20.25 10.50
C ARG A 43 2.61 19.75 9.84
N VAL A 44 2.57 18.45 9.55
CA VAL A 44 1.36 17.74 9.13
C VAL A 44 0.30 17.86 10.23
N GLN A 45 -0.92 18.25 9.85
CA GLN A 45 -2.02 18.36 10.79
C GLN A 45 -2.73 17.01 10.98
N PRO A 46 -3.37 16.77 12.14
CA PRO A 46 -4.06 15.50 12.41
C PRO A 46 -5.06 15.07 11.32
N GLY A 47 -5.82 16.01 10.75
CA GLY A 47 -6.76 15.72 9.65
C GLY A 47 -6.09 15.39 8.31
N GLU A 48 -4.84 15.77 8.11
CA GLU A 48 -4.09 15.52 6.87
C GLU A 48 -3.41 14.14 6.89
N MET A 49 -3.05 13.65 8.09
CA MET A 49 -2.31 12.39 8.26
C MET A 49 -2.99 11.21 7.56
N ALA A 50 -4.29 11.02 7.80
CA ALA A 50 -5.05 9.91 7.23
C ALA A 50 -5.09 9.97 5.70
N LEU A 51 -5.21 11.17 5.12
CA LEU A 51 -5.28 11.39 3.68
C LEU A 51 -3.91 11.18 3.02
N ILE A 52 -2.84 11.64 3.67
CA ILE A 52 -1.45 11.41 3.23
C ILE A 52 -1.16 9.90 3.20
N VAL A 53 -1.52 9.18 4.27
CA VAL A 53 -1.36 7.71 4.31
C VAL A 53 -2.17 7.04 3.21
N ALA A 54 -3.42 7.47 3.00
CA ALA A 54 -4.28 6.91 1.96
C ALA A 54 -3.72 7.12 0.55
N PHE A 55 -3.08 8.26 0.27
CA PHE A 55 -2.42 8.54 -1.01
C PHE A 55 -1.25 7.59 -1.30
N PHE A 56 -0.41 7.32 -0.30
CA PHE A 56 0.77 6.46 -0.46
C PHE A 56 0.49 4.98 -0.24
N ARG A 57 -0.68 4.63 0.30
CA ARG A 57 -1.12 3.24 0.30
C ARG A 57 -1.41 2.89 -1.16
N PRO A 58 -0.83 1.80 -1.71
CA PRO A 58 -1.35 1.27 -2.97
C PRO A 58 -2.86 1.13 -2.78
N PRO A 59 -3.69 1.43 -3.80
CA PRO A 59 -5.13 1.24 -3.69
C PRO A 59 -5.30 -0.14 -3.10
N SER A 60 -5.83 -0.19 -1.87
CA SER A 60 -6.08 -1.44 -1.17
C SER A 60 -6.67 -2.32 -2.23
N LYS A 61 -6.06 -3.50 -2.48
CA LYS A 61 -6.54 -4.47 -3.46
C LYS A 61 -8.06 -4.33 -3.47
N ALA A 62 -8.62 -4.00 -4.65
CA ALA A 62 -10.07 -3.94 -4.83
C ALA A 62 -10.69 -5.07 -4.02
N ALA A 63 -11.79 -4.80 -3.32
CA ALA A 63 -12.44 -5.78 -2.44
C ALA A 63 -12.26 -7.18 -3.04
N PRO A 64 -11.61 -8.11 -2.32
CA PRO A 64 -11.13 -9.35 -2.90
C PRO A 64 -12.26 -9.95 -3.72
N ASP A 65 -11.94 -10.34 -4.96
CA ASP A 65 -12.89 -11.05 -5.81
C ASP A 65 -13.57 -12.14 -4.96
N PRO A 66 -14.88 -12.41 -5.12
CA PRO A 66 -15.59 -13.40 -4.32
C PRO A 66 -14.84 -14.74 -4.13
N LEU A 67 -14.00 -15.15 -5.09
CA LEU A 67 -13.12 -16.30 -4.93
C LEU A 67 -11.96 -16.06 -3.95
N GLU A 68 -11.26 -14.93 -4.05
CA GLU A 68 -10.17 -14.54 -3.13
C GLU A 68 -10.69 -14.41 -1.70
N GLN A 69 -11.89 -13.83 -1.51
CA GLN A 69 -12.49 -13.76 -0.17
C GLN A 69 -12.81 -15.14 0.39
N ARG A 70 -13.43 -16.02 -0.41
CA ARG A 70 -13.73 -17.40 0.02
C ARG A 70 -12.46 -18.20 0.34
N LEU A 71 -11.36 -17.96 -0.38
CA LEU A 71 -10.07 -18.58 -0.09
C LEU A 71 -9.51 -18.09 1.25
N LEU A 72 -9.57 -16.78 1.51
CA LEU A 72 -9.15 -16.21 2.79
C LEU A 72 -9.95 -16.78 3.97
N ASP A 73 -11.27 -16.87 3.82
CA ASP A 73 -12.15 -17.44 4.84
C ASP A 73 -11.77 -18.90 5.15
N ARG A 74 -11.52 -19.71 4.11
CA ARG A 74 -11.11 -21.11 4.30
C ARG A 74 -9.73 -21.25 4.90
N ILE A 75 -8.76 -20.43 4.49
CA ILE A 75 -7.42 -20.45 5.08
C ILE A 75 -7.48 -20.20 6.58
N GLN A 76 -8.38 -19.32 7.05
CA GLN A 76 -8.53 -19.05 8.48
C GLN A 76 -9.01 -20.26 9.29
N GLU A 77 -9.81 -21.14 8.69
CA GLU A 77 -10.32 -22.35 9.33
C GLU A 77 -9.29 -23.50 9.40
N LEU A 78 -8.22 -23.42 8.60
CA LEU A 78 -7.20 -24.48 8.53
C LEU A 78 -6.18 -24.40 9.66
N THR A 79 -5.70 -25.58 10.05
CA THR A 79 -4.54 -25.76 10.94
C THR A 79 -3.24 -25.35 10.27
N ASP A 80 -2.18 -25.18 11.08
CA ASP A 80 -0.86 -24.81 10.57
C ASP A 80 -0.27 -25.86 9.62
N GLU A 81 -0.51 -27.15 9.89
CA GLU A 81 -0.07 -28.26 9.02
C GLU A 81 -0.78 -28.23 7.66
N GLU A 82 -2.10 -28.01 7.64
CA GLU A 82 -2.88 -27.92 6.40
C GLU A 82 -2.50 -26.69 5.58
N ARG A 83 -2.21 -25.56 6.24
CA ARG A 83 -1.70 -24.35 5.57
C ARG A 83 -0.34 -24.60 4.93
N ALA A 84 0.57 -25.29 5.63
CA ALA A 84 1.88 -25.64 5.09
C ALA A 84 1.77 -26.55 3.85
N LEU A 85 0.83 -27.51 3.87
CA LEU A 85 0.55 -28.36 2.72
C LEU A 85 0.05 -27.54 1.51
N LEU A 86 -0.92 -26.65 1.73
CA LEU A 86 -1.44 -25.78 0.68
C LEU A 86 -0.38 -24.85 0.09
N LEU A 87 0.51 -24.30 0.92
CA LEU A 87 1.63 -23.49 0.47
C LEU A 87 2.57 -24.30 -0.44
N GLY A 88 2.94 -25.50 -0.05
CA GLY A 88 3.78 -26.38 -0.88
C GLY A 88 3.14 -26.71 -2.23
N ALA A 89 1.83 -26.98 -2.25
CA ALA A 89 1.10 -27.22 -3.50
C ALA A 89 1.07 -25.96 -4.40
N ALA A 90 0.84 -24.78 -3.81
CA ALA A 90 0.85 -23.52 -4.54
C ALA A 90 2.23 -23.23 -5.16
N ASP A 91 3.31 -23.44 -4.39
CA ASP A 91 4.68 -23.28 -4.86
C ASP A 91 5.01 -24.20 -6.03
N GLY A 92 4.61 -25.48 -5.94
CA GLY A 92 4.76 -26.45 -7.03
C GLY A 92 4.05 -26.03 -8.32
N LEU A 93 2.80 -25.55 -8.22
CA LEU A 93 2.04 -25.05 -9.37
C LEU A 93 2.67 -23.80 -10.00
N ILE A 94 3.17 -22.89 -9.17
CA ILE A 94 3.85 -21.66 -9.62
C ILE A 94 5.14 -22.02 -10.36
N ALA A 95 5.97 -22.90 -9.78
CA ALA A 95 7.21 -23.36 -10.38
C ALA A 95 6.97 -24.05 -11.73
N HIS A 96 6.02 -24.98 -11.80
CA HIS A 96 5.68 -25.69 -13.04
C HIS A 96 5.25 -24.72 -14.16
N ARG A 97 4.42 -23.73 -13.83
CA ARG A 97 3.98 -22.70 -14.79
C ARG A 97 5.11 -21.81 -15.29
N GLN A 98 6.12 -21.53 -14.46
CA GLN A 98 7.27 -20.72 -14.86
C GLN A 98 8.23 -21.48 -15.77
N VAL A 99 8.40 -22.79 -15.54
CA VAL A 99 9.20 -23.66 -16.41
C VAL A 99 8.53 -23.85 -17.77
N ALA A 100 7.21 -24.05 -17.81
CA ALA A 100 6.46 -24.23 -19.06
C ALA A 100 6.37 -22.97 -19.96
N LYS A 101 6.79 -21.80 -19.46
CA LYS A 101 6.80 -20.52 -20.20
C LYS A 101 8.18 -20.14 -20.77
N ARG A 102 9.20 -20.96 -20.52
CA ARG A 102 10.56 -20.81 -21.09
C ARG A 102 10.71 -21.71 -22.30
#